data_AF-A0A0F3GQW0-F1
#
_entry.id   AF-A0A0F3GQW0-F1
#
_cell.length_a   1.000
_cell.length_b   1.000
_cell.length_c   1.000
_cell.angle_alpha   90.00
_cell.angle_beta   90.00
_cell.angle_gamma   90.00
#
_symmetry.space_group_name_H-M   'P 1'
#
loop_
_entity.id
_entity.type
_entity.pdbx_description
1 polymer ?
#
loop_
_entity_poly.entity_id
_entity_poly.type
_entity_poly.pdbx_seq_one_letter_code
_entity_poly.pdbx_strand_id
1 'polypeptide(L)'
;MKMQIDKGAIEYAEENALIKGRIEGRIEGKIAGKIEGLLEGERKGLIKGIEVVLDIKYGDKGTALMDGVRRLETVEELDEFKGLLKKSTSVDELWGYLKKT
;
A
#
# COMPACT_ATOMS: atom_id res chain seq x y z
N MET A 1 -48.01 18.09 26.11
CA MET A 1 -47.53 18.80 24.90
C MET A 1 -46.00 18.91 24.87
N LYS A 2 -45.33 19.55 25.85
CA LYS A 2 -43.85 19.67 25.93
C LYS A 2 -43.10 18.32 25.78
N MET A 3 -43.55 17.30 26.52
CA MET A 3 -42.94 15.95 26.54
C MET A 3 -43.03 15.18 25.20
N GLN A 4 -43.98 15.48 24.32
CA GLN A 4 -44.05 14.89 22.97
C GLN A 4 -43.10 15.60 21.99
N ILE A 5 -42.91 16.91 22.17
CA ILE A 5 -41.97 17.71 21.35
C ILE A 5 -40.53 17.30 21.66
N ASP A 6 -40.22 17.06 22.94
CA ASP A 6 -38.89 16.59 23.36
C ASP A 6 -38.59 15.17 22.83
N LYS A 7 -39.58 14.28 22.82
CA LYS A 7 -39.43 12.93 22.26
C LYS A 7 -39.19 12.93 20.74
N GLY A 8 -39.94 13.76 20.00
CA GLY A 8 -39.75 13.90 18.56
C GLY A 8 -38.39 14.51 18.18
N ALA A 9 -37.86 15.44 19.00
CA ALA A 9 -36.53 16.01 18.80
C ALA A 9 -35.41 14.97 19.05
N ILE A 10 -35.58 14.10 20.05
CA ILE A 10 -34.64 13.01 20.35
C ILE A 10 -34.64 11.97 19.22
N GLU A 11 -35.81 11.49 18.79
CA GLU A 11 -35.92 10.52 17.69
C GLU A 11 -35.30 11.07 16.39
N TYR A 12 -35.56 12.35 16.07
CA TYR A 12 -34.93 13.01 14.93
C TYR A 12 -33.40 13.09 15.06
N ALA A 13 -32.87 13.41 16.25
CA ALA A 13 -31.43 13.48 16.48
C ALA A 13 -30.77 12.09 16.36
N GLU A 14 -31.39 11.04 16.91
CA GLU A 14 -30.91 9.65 16.82
C GLU A 14 -30.91 9.13 15.39
N GLU A 15 -31.99 9.39 14.63
CA GLU A 15 -32.08 9.01 13.22
C GLU A 15 -30.98 9.71 12.39
N ASN A 16 -30.78 11.01 12.60
CA ASN A 16 -29.72 11.74 11.93
C ASN A 16 -28.32 11.26 12.32
N ALA A 17 -28.09 10.92 13.59
CA ALA A 17 -26.82 10.37 14.05
C ALA A 17 -26.53 9.01 13.38
N LEU A 18 -27.52 8.13 13.28
CA LEU A 18 -27.41 6.85 12.58
C LEU A 18 -27.13 7.02 11.09
N ILE A 19 -27.85 7.92 10.42
CA ILE A 19 -27.64 8.24 9.00
C ILE A 19 -26.23 8.77 8.78
N LYS A 20 -25.80 9.73 9.60
CA LYS A 20 -24.47 10.34 9.50
C LYS A 20 -23.36 9.31 9.74
N GLY A 21 -23.46 8.51 10.80
CA GLY A 21 -22.47 7.47 11.10
C GLY A 21 -22.38 6.42 9.99
N ARG A 22 -23.51 6.04 9.39
CA ARG A 22 -23.52 5.10 8.25
C ARG A 22 -22.88 5.69 7.00
N ILE A 23 -23.09 6.99 6.74
CA ILE A 23 -22.48 7.70 5.61
C ILE A 23 -20.97 7.80 5.83
N GLU A 24 -20.53 8.26 7.00
CA GLU A 24 -19.13 8.42 7.36
C GLU A 24 -18.38 7.08 7.26
N GLY A 25 -18.87 6.02 7.90
CA GLY A 25 -18.23 4.70 7.83
C GLY A 25 -18.16 4.13 6.40
N ARG A 26 -19.16 4.39 5.55
CA ARG A 26 -19.12 3.98 4.13
C ARG A 26 -18.09 4.78 3.34
N ILE A 27 -17.93 6.07 3.63
CA ILE A 27 -16.93 6.92 2.97
C ILE A 27 -15.53 6.49 3.40
N GLU A 28 -15.28 6.38 4.71
CA GLU A 28 -13.99 5.96 5.26
C GLU A 28 -13.58 4.59 4.72
N GLY A 29 -14.47 3.60 4.76
CA GLY A 29 -14.17 2.26 4.24
C GLY A 29 -13.83 2.24 2.74
N LYS A 30 -14.51 3.08 1.93
CA LYS A 30 -14.19 3.22 0.51
C LYS A 30 -12.84 3.91 0.28
N ILE A 31 -12.51 4.92 1.08
CA ILE A 31 -11.24 5.64 0.97
C ILE A 31 -10.09 4.72 1.39
N ALA A 32 -10.19 4.09 2.55
CA ALA A 32 -9.18 3.17 3.07
C ALA A 32 -8.92 2.02 2.08
N GLY A 33 -9.97 1.34 1.62
CA GLY A 33 -9.81 0.23 0.67
C GLY A 33 -9.23 0.66 -0.68
N LYS A 34 -9.51 1.90 -1.14
CA LYS A 34 -8.89 2.43 -2.36
C LYS A 34 -7.40 2.73 -2.17
N ILE A 35 -7.03 3.31 -1.02
CA ILE A 35 -5.63 3.62 -0.71
C ILE A 35 -4.82 2.32 -0.57
N GLU A 36 -5.31 1.36 0.21
CA GLU A 36 -4.67 0.05 0.39
C GLU A 36 -4.51 -0.68 -0.95
N GLY A 37 -5.56 -0.71 -1.77
CA GLY A 37 -5.50 -1.36 -3.08
C GLY A 37 -4.52 -0.70 -4.06
N LEU A 38 -4.38 0.63 -4.01
CA LEU A 38 -3.40 1.35 -4.82
C LEU A 38 -1.97 1.03 -4.37
N LEU A 39 -1.70 1.11 -3.06
CA LEU A 39 -0.38 0.81 -2.49
C LEU A 39 0.04 -0.64 -2.74
N GLU A 40 -0.86 -1.60 -2.51
CA GLU A 40 -0.57 -3.01 -2.75
C GLU A 40 -0.36 -3.30 -4.25
N GLY A 41 -1.15 -2.67 -5.12
CA GLY A 41 -1.01 -2.77 -6.57
C GLY A 41 0.33 -2.23 -7.07
N GLU A 42 0.72 -1.05 -6.60
CA GLU A 42 2.01 -0.43 -6.92
C GLU A 42 3.18 -1.28 -6.43
N ARG A 43 3.12 -1.75 -5.18
CA ARG A 43 4.15 -2.64 -4.59
C ARG A 43 4.31 -3.92 -5.41
N LYS A 44 3.21 -4.61 -5.76
CA LYS A 44 3.23 -5.81 -6.60
C LYS A 44 3.79 -5.52 -8.00
N GLY A 45 3.44 -4.37 -8.58
CA GLY A 45 3.95 -3.92 -9.87
C GLY A 45 5.46 -3.71 -9.86
N LEU A 46 5.97 -3.01 -8.85
CA LEU A 46 7.40 -2.76 -8.68
C LEU A 46 8.18 -4.06 -8.50
N ILE A 47 7.72 -4.97 -7.64
CA ILE A 47 8.39 -6.27 -7.44
C ILE A 47 8.49 -7.06 -8.75
N LYS A 48 7.40 -7.16 -9.51
CA LYS A 48 7.41 -7.85 -10.82
C LYS A 48 8.34 -7.17 -11.82
N GLY A 49 8.34 -5.84 -11.88
CA GLY A 49 9.23 -5.09 -12.75
C GLY A 49 10.70 -5.29 -12.40
N ILE A 50 11.01 -5.31 -11.09
CA ILE A 50 12.36 -5.59 -10.58
C ILE A 50 12.79 -7.01 -10.95
N GLU A 51 11.93 -8.01 -10.76
CA GLU A 51 12.19 -9.40 -11.11
C GLU A 51 12.59 -9.55 -12.58
N VAL A 52 11.80 -8.95 -13.48
CA VAL A 52 12.08 -8.97 -14.92
C VAL A 52 13.43 -8.34 -15.25
N VAL A 53 13.75 -7.17 -14.66
CA VAL A 53 15.01 -6.49 -14.94
C VAL A 53 16.21 -7.24 -14.35
N LEU A 54 16.07 -7.85 -13.17
CA LEU A 54 17.10 -8.68 -12.56
C LEU A 54 17.42 -9.90 -13.42
N ASP A 55 16.39 -10.58 -13.92
CA ASP A 55 16.54 -11.72 -14.83
C ASP A 55 17.22 -11.30 -16.14
N ILE A 56 16.77 -10.20 -16.76
CA ILE A 56 17.37 -9.69 -18.01
C ILE A 56 18.85 -9.30 -17.83
N LYS A 57 19.20 -8.61 -16.74
CA LYS A 57 20.56 -8.07 -16.56
C LYS A 57 21.54 -9.08 -16.00
N TYR A 58 21.08 -9.99 -15.13
CA TYR A 58 21.96 -10.82 -14.31
C TYR A 58 21.56 -12.29 -14.26
N GLY A 59 20.46 -12.69 -14.92
CA GLY A 59 19.93 -14.05 -14.94
C GLY A 59 19.73 -14.61 -13.54
N ASP A 60 20.11 -15.88 -13.36
CA ASP A 60 19.96 -16.63 -12.10
C ASP A 60 20.59 -15.92 -10.87
N LYS A 61 21.70 -15.20 -11.07
CA LYS A 61 22.34 -14.44 -9.98
C LYS A 61 21.47 -13.27 -9.52
N GLY A 62 20.77 -12.63 -10.46
CA GLY A 62 19.82 -11.55 -10.16
C GLY A 62 18.56 -12.09 -9.51
N THR A 63 17.98 -13.17 -10.05
CA THR A 63 16.74 -13.76 -9.50
C THR A 63 16.94 -14.33 -8.09
N ALA A 64 18.15 -14.76 -7.73
CA ALA A 64 18.51 -15.14 -6.36
C ALA A 64 18.36 -13.99 -5.33
N LEU A 65 18.30 -12.73 -5.75
CA LEU A 65 18.05 -11.58 -4.87
C LEU A 65 16.57 -11.38 -4.54
N MET A 66 15.65 -12.09 -5.20
CA MET A 66 14.21 -11.83 -5.08
C MET A 66 13.66 -12.00 -3.67
N ASP A 67 14.23 -12.90 -2.87
CA ASP A 67 13.84 -13.05 -1.47
C ASP A 67 14.21 -11.82 -0.64
N GLY A 68 15.30 -11.13 -0.99
CA GLY A 68 15.65 -9.84 -0.40
C GLY A 68 14.71 -8.74 -0.87
N VAL A 69 14.43 -8.66 -2.18
CA VAL A 69 13.51 -7.65 -2.75
C VAL A 69 12.11 -7.76 -2.14
N ARG A 70 11.60 -8.98 -1.93
CA ARG A 70 10.28 -9.22 -1.34
C ARG A 70 10.17 -8.79 0.13
N ARG A 71 11.30 -8.70 0.84
CA ARG A 71 11.39 -8.22 2.22
C ARG A 71 11.33 -6.71 2.35
N LEU A 72 11.57 -5.94 1.28
CA LEU A 72 11.38 -4.49 1.28
C LEU A 72 9.88 -4.21 1.51
N GLU A 73 9.56 -3.54 2.59
CA GLU A 73 8.17 -3.41 3.08
C GLU A 73 7.43 -2.31 2.32
N THR A 74 8.14 -1.24 1.99
CA THR A 74 7.56 0.00 1.46
C THR A 74 7.73 0.13 -0.06
N VAL A 75 6.88 0.96 -0.67
CA VAL A 75 6.98 1.30 -2.10
C VAL A 75 8.26 2.11 -2.35
N GLU A 76 8.64 2.95 -1.40
CA GLU A 76 9.82 3.80 -1.43
C GLU A 76 11.12 2.98 -1.50
N GLU A 77 11.27 1.98 -0.63
CA GLU A 77 12.43 1.06 -0.66
C GLU A 77 12.53 0.31 -2.00
N LEU A 78 11.38 -0.13 -2.55
CA LEU A 78 11.35 -0.78 -3.85
C LEU A 78 11.71 0.19 -4.99
N ASP A 79 11.28 1.46 -4.91
CA ASP A 79 11.59 2.47 -5.90
C ASP A 79 13.09 2.85 -5.88
N GLU A 80 13.67 2.97 -4.68
CA GLU A 80 15.10 3.16 -4.48
C GLU A 80 15.90 1.98 -5.04
N PHE A 81 15.51 0.75 -4.70
CA PHE A 81 16.14 -0.45 -5.24
C PHE A 81 16.04 -0.50 -6.76
N LYS A 82 14.88 -0.18 -7.34
CA LYS A 82 14.71 -0.05 -8.81
C LYS A 82 15.66 1.00 -9.39
N GLY A 83 15.82 2.14 -8.71
CA GLY A 83 16.75 3.20 -9.10
C GLY A 83 18.20 2.72 -9.13
N LEU A 84 18.62 1.96 -8.11
CA LEU A 84 19.92 1.32 -8.04
C LEU A 84 20.07 0.27 -9.16
N LEU A 85 19.08 -0.60 -9.34
CA LEU A 85 19.05 -1.66 -10.36
C LEU A 85 19.24 -1.13 -11.79
N LYS A 86 18.68 0.04 -12.10
CA LYS A 86 18.88 0.69 -13.40
C LYS A 86 20.34 1.10 -13.65
N LYS A 87 21.07 1.51 -12.61
CA LYS A 87 22.42 2.07 -12.70
C LYS A 87 23.52 1.04 -12.44
N SER A 88 23.25 0.06 -11.59
CA SER A 88 24.22 -0.93 -11.15
C SER A 88 24.78 -1.71 -12.34
N THR A 89 26.07 -2.03 -12.27
CA THR A 89 26.75 -2.91 -13.22
C THR A 89 27.08 -4.27 -12.61
N SER A 90 26.81 -4.44 -11.30
CA SER A 90 27.12 -5.65 -10.53
C SER A 90 25.96 -6.06 -9.60
N VAL A 91 25.80 -7.37 -9.45
CA VAL A 91 24.88 -8.01 -8.49
C VAL A 91 25.31 -7.74 -7.04
N ASP A 92 26.62 -7.60 -6.77
CA ASP A 92 27.14 -7.39 -5.42
C ASP A 92 26.69 -6.05 -4.82
N GLU A 93 26.58 -5.00 -5.65
CA GLU A 93 26.07 -3.70 -5.23
C GLU A 93 24.60 -3.79 -4.78
N LEU A 94 23.80 -4.57 -5.51
CA LEU A 94 22.38 -4.80 -5.20
C LEU A 94 22.22 -5.58 -3.92
N TRP A 95 23.02 -6.64 -3.75
CA TRP A 95 23.04 -7.43 -2.52
C TRP A 95 23.48 -6.59 -1.32
N GLY A 96 24.43 -5.68 -1.50
CA GLY A 96 24.87 -4.74 -0.47
C GLY A 96 23.76 -3.79 0.02
N TYR A 97 22.83 -3.38 -0.85
CA TYR A 97 21.65 -2.60 -0.45
C TYR A 97 20.68 -3.44 0.39
N LEU A 98 20.35 -4.65 -0.09
CA LEU A 98 19.39 -5.56 0.55
C LEU A 98 19.82 -6.10 1.91
N LYS A 99 21.10 -5.92 2.30
CA LYS A 99 21.62 -6.29 3.61
C LYS A 99 21.55 -5.17 4.66
N LYS A 100 21.39 -3.93 4.22
CA LYS A 100 21.34 -2.76 5.11
C LYS A 100 19.93 -2.48 5.61
N THR A 101 18.94 -3.00 4.88
CA THR A 101 17.51 -2.86 5.12
C THR A 101 17.04 -4.15 5.79
#